data_AF-A0A536GK49-F1
#
_entry.id   AF-A0A536GK49-F1
#
_cell.length_a   1.000
_cell.length_b   1.000
_cell.length_c   1.000
_cell.angle_alpha   90.00
_cell.angle_beta   90.00
_cell.angle_gamma   90.00
#
_symmetry.space_group_name_H-M   'P 1'
#
loop_
_entity.id
_entity.type
_entity.pdbx_description
1 polymer ?
#
loop_
_entity_poly.entity_id
_entity_poly.type
_entity_poly.pdbx_seq_one_letter_code
_entity_poly.pdbx_strand_id
1 'polypeptide(L)' 'MTSNPAISGFADQAKVGVALPNTPFMSGVWTPMDNALAAIWSGSTAVDVALNEAQTAAQKNISQITG' A
#
# COMPACT_ATOMS: atom_id res chain seq x y z
N MET A 1 9.86 29.27 -2.00
CA MET A 1 9.78 27.92 -2.59
C MET A 1 8.34 27.45 -2.88
N THR A 2 7.31 28.28 -2.65
CA THR A 2 5.88 27.93 -2.82
C THR A 2 5.22 28.53 -4.07
N SER A 3 5.97 29.24 -4.92
CA SER A 3 5.42 29.95 -6.09
C SER A 3 5.03 29.03 -7.26
N ASN A 4 5.38 27.73 -7.20
CA ASN A 4 4.99 26.74 -8.19
C ASN A 4 3.76 25.98 -7.66
N PRO A 5 2.58 26.11 -8.31
CA PRO A 5 1.36 25.43 -7.92
C PRO A 5 1.50 23.89 -7.79
N ALA A 6 2.39 23.27 -8.57
CA ALA A 6 2.68 21.85 -8.44
C ALA A 6 3.37 21.53 -7.11
N ILE A 7 4.33 22.37 -6.68
CA ILE A 7 5.05 22.19 -5.42
C ILE A 7 4.12 22.40 -4.22
N SER A 8 3.24 23.41 -4.27
CA SER A 8 2.27 23.64 -3.19
C SER A 8 1.31 22.46 -3.04
N GLY A 9 0.84 21.86 -4.14
CA GLY A 9 -0.02 20.69 -4.10
C GLY A 9 0.63 19.47 -3.42
N PHE A 10 1.88 19.16 -3.76
CA PHE A 10 2.63 18.09 -3.09
C PHE A 10 2.88 18.38 -1.61
N ALA A 11 3.23 19.63 -1.28
CA ALA A 11 3.50 20.04 0.09
C ALA A 11 2.25 19.95 0.99
N ASP A 12 1.07 20.30 0.47
CA ASP A 12 -0.18 20.20 1.22
C ASP A 12 -0.61 18.75 1.43
N GLN A 13 -0.46 17.89 0.41
CA GLN A 13 -0.76 16.46 0.55
C GLN A 13 0.18 15.75 1.53
N ALA A 14 1.47 16.12 1.55
CA ALA A 14 2.44 15.53 2.46
C ALA A 14 2.14 15.82 3.94
N LYS A 15 1.42 16.91 4.26
CA LYS A 15 1.03 17.26 5.64
C LYS A 15 -0.06 16.34 6.22
N VAL A 16 -0.90 15.76 5.36
CA VAL A 16 -2.01 14.87 5.77
C VAL A 16 -1.69 13.39 5.57
N GLY A 17 -0.57 13.10 4.89
CA GLY A 17 -0.03 11.74 4.81
C GLY A 17 0.66 11.32 6.09
N VAL A 18 0.86 10.02 6.24
CA VAL A 18 1.70 9.44 7.28
C VAL A 18 2.98 8.89 6.66
N ALA A 19 4.09 8.96 7.39
CA ALA A 19 5.35 8.37 6.94
C ALA A 19 5.17 6.86 6.74
N LEU A 20 5.70 6.34 5.62
CA LEU A 20 5.72 4.90 5.39
C LEU A 20 6.51 4.20 6.48
N PRO A 21 6.07 3.01 6.94
CA PRO A 21 6.86 2.21 7.87
C PRO A 21 8.24 1.91 7.26
N ASN A 22 9.30 2.11 8.05
CA ASN A 22 10.68 1.90 7.61
C ASN A 22 11.22 0.51 7.98
N THR A 23 10.34 -0.41 8.37
CA THR A 23 10.71 -1.78 8.71
C THR A 23 11.03 -2.60 7.46
N PRO A 24 11.88 -3.65 7.55
CA PRO A 24 12.11 -4.58 6.43
C PRO A 24 10.83 -5.24 5.89
N PHE A 25 9.81 -5.35 6.74
CA PHE A 25 8.55 -6.05 6.46
C PHE A 25 7.67 -5.39 5.40
N MET A 26 7.85 -4.09 5.12
CA MET A 26 7.05 -3.39 4.10
C MET A 26 7.21 -4.00 2.70
N SER A 27 8.36 -4.62 2.42
CA SER A 27 8.60 -5.35 1.17
C SER A 27 7.62 -6.50 0.96
N GLY A 28 7.11 -7.11 2.04
CA GLY A 28 6.12 -8.20 1.98
C GLY A 28 4.69 -7.73 1.69
N VAL A 29 4.41 -6.42 1.76
CA VAL A 29 3.05 -5.86 1.72
C VAL A 29 2.66 -5.34 0.33
N TRP A 30 3.62 -4.80 -0.44
CA TRP A 30 3.31 -4.08 -1.68
C TRP A 30 2.63 -4.96 -2.74
N THR A 31 3.19 -6.12 -3.06
CA THR A 31 2.62 -7.01 -4.09
C THR A 31 1.23 -7.56 -3.72
N PRO A 32 0.97 -8.05 -2.49
CA PRO A 32 -0.38 -8.41 -2.07
C PRO A 32 -1.41 -7.29 -2.24
N MET A 33 -1.05 -6.06 -1.88
CA MET A 33 -1.97 -4.92 -1.99
C MET A 33 -2.25 -4.53 -3.45
N ASP A 34 -1.23 -4.55 -4.31
CA ASP A 34 -1.38 -4.28 -5.75
C ASP A 34 -2.32 -5.28 -6.42
N ASN A 35 -2.16 -6.58 -6.11
CA ASN A 35 -3.04 -7.64 -6.61
C ASN A 35 -4.49 -7.46 -6.14
N ALA A 36 -4.70 -7.11 -4.87
CA ALA A 36 -6.05 -6.85 -4.36
C ALA A 36 -6.68 -5.64 -5.04
N LEU A 37 -5.93 -4.56 -5.26
CA LEU A 37 -6.42 -3.38 -5.97
C LEU A 37 -6.83 -3.74 -7.41
N ALA A 38 -6.02 -4.52 -8.12
CA ALA A 38 -6.35 -4.99 -9.47
C ALA A 38 -7.62 -5.87 -9.50
N ALA A 39 -7.77 -6.78 -8.53
CA ALA A 39 -8.94 -7.66 -8.41
C ALA A 39 -10.22 -6.85 -8.13
N ILE A 40 -10.14 -5.88 -7.21
CA ILE A 40 -11.24 -4.97 -6.90
C ILE A 40 -11.61 -4.12 -8.12
N TRP A 41 -10.61 -3.54 -8.78
CA TRP A 41 -10.82 -2.66 -9.93
C TRP A 41 -11.48 -3.39 -11.11
N SER A 42 -11.07 -4.64 -11.36
CA SER A 42 -11.66 -5.47 -12.41
C SER A 42 -13.04 -6.05 -12.03
N GLY A 43 -13.45 -5.95 -10.78
CA GLY A 43 -14.66 -6.58 -10.25
C GLY A 43 -14.55 -8.11 -10.18
N SER A 44 -13.34 -8.69 -10.27
CA SER A 44 -13.15 -10.14 -10.22
C SER A 44 -13.39 -10.72 -8.82
N THR A 45 -13.20 -9.89 -7.79
CA THR A 45 -13.27 -10.29 -6.38
C THR A 45 -13.97 -9.21 -5.57
N ALA A 46 -14.81 -9.60 -4.62
CA ALA A 46 -15.42 -8.67 -3.66
C ALA A 46 -14.33 -7.98 -2.81
N VAL A 47 -14.59 -6.74 -2.39
CA VAL A 47 -13.60 -5.90 -1.70
C VAL A 47 -13.07 -6.55 -0.42
N ASP A 48 -13.97 -7.08 0.40
CA ASP A 48 -13.62 -7.74 1.66
C ASP A 48 -12.78 -9.01 1.43
N VAL A 49 -13.14 -9.80 0.42
CA VAL A 49 -12.39 -11.01 0.05
C VAL A 49 -10.98 -10.65 -0.44
N ALA A 50 -10.86 -9.70 -1.37
CA ALA A 50 -9.57 -9.28 -1.92
C ALA A 50 -8.62 -8.74 -0.83
N LEU A 51 -9.14 -7.93 0.10
CA LEU A 51 -8.33 -7.40 1.20
C LEU A 51 -7.94 -8.47 2.22
N ASN A 52 -8.81 -9.45 2.51
CA ASN A 52 -8.46 -10.59 3.38
C ASN A 52 -7.39 -11.48 2.77
N GLU A 53 -7.47 -11.73 1.46
CA GLU A 53 -6.44 -12.48 0.72
C GLU A 53 -5.11 -11.72 0.71
N ALA A 54 -5.12 -10.41 0.49
CA ALA A 54 -3.91 -9.58 0.56
C ALA A 54 -3.28 -9.61 1.96
N GLN A 55 -4.08 -9.50 3.02
CA GLN A 55 -3.60 -9.60 4.40
C GLN A 55 -2.92 -10.95 4.66
N THR A 56 -3.55 -12.04 4.22
CA THR A 56 -3.01 -13.40 4.38
C THR A 56 -1.68 -13.57 3.63
N ALA A 57 -1.63 -13.08 2.38
CA ALA A 57 -0.41 -13.13 1.57
C ALA A 57 0.71 -12.25 2.16
N ALA A 58 0.39 -11.06 2.67
CA ALA A 58 1.35 -10.19 3.33
C ALA A 58 1.94 -10.84 4.59
N GLN A 59 1.11 -11.45 5.43
CA GLN A 59 1.58 -12.19 6.62
C GLN A 59 2.52 -13.35 6.23
N LYS A 60 2.18 -14.09 5.18
CA LYS A 60 3.05 -15.14 4.64
C LYS A 60 4.39 -14.58 4.19
N ASN A 61 4.41 -13.50 3.40
CA ASN A 61 5.65 -12.87 2.95
C ASN A 61 6.51 -12.36 4.11
N ILE A 62 5.88 -11.69 5.08
CA ILE A 62 6.56 -11.19 6.28
C ILE A 62 7.21 -12.34 7.07
N SER A 63 6.51 -13.47 7.23
CA SER A 63 7.05 -14.64 7.94
C SER A 63 8.32 -15.21 7.29
N GLN A 64 8.48 -15.04 5.98
CA GLN A 64 9.66 -15.47 5.22
C GLN A 64 10.83 -14.49 5.30
N ILE A 65 10.59 -13.24 5.70
CA ILE A 65 11.63 -12.23 5.96
C ILE A 65 12.22 -12.44 7.36
N THR A 66 11.43 -13.00 8.29
CA THR A 66 11.84 -13.28 9.68
C THR A 66 12.53 -14.64 9.88
N GLY A 67 12.59 -15.49 8.86
CA GLY A 67 13.24 -16.80 8.90
C GLY A 67 14.60 -16.79 8.24
#